data_AF-A0D5J9-F1
#
_entry.id   AF-A0D5J9-F1
#
_cell.length_a   1.000
_cell.length_b   1.000
_cell.length_c   1.000
_cell.angle_alpha   90.00
_cell.angle_beta   90.00
_cell.angle_gamma   90.00
#
_symmetry.space_group_name_H-M   'P 1'
#
loop_
_entity.id
_entity.type
_entity.pdbx_description
1 polymer ?
#
loop_
_entity_poly.entity_id
_entity_poly.type
_entity_poly.pdbx_seq_one_letter_code
_entity_poly.pdbx_strand_id
1 'polypeptide(L)'
;MRKSNNEQTLPAQGNAIDKQFYYNLLSLEKAIIKEPQLDAVQQALAMYRKCVEYFDNIQDPIKYYFLDKIQQALSETKTLMLIINSKSELESSKTISPVKRSSMSDLPSPQLSDQQVMDKKLRSKQVTLQIKLHEASDQQSEILNTMVTDFTTNTTSTDQKVRQDLNQQADIIQARLLKRQQSTKIKGCSSMQTLF
;
A
#
# COMPACT_ATOMS: atom_id res chain seq x y z
N MET A 1 -45.92 -7.15 -50.11
CA MET A 1 -44.44 -7.32 -50.16
C MET A 1 -43.85 -5.99 -49.71
N ARG A 2 -43.03 -5.84 -48.67
CA ARG A 2 -41.94 -6.66 -48.14
C ARG A 2 -42.03 -6.72 -46.61
N LYS A 3 -41.74 -7.89 -46.04
CA LYS A 3 -41.59 -8.15 -44.61
C LYS A 3 -40.24 -7.61 -44.16
N SER A 4 -40.21 -6.81 -43.10
CA SER A 4 -38.98 -6.51 -42.36
C SER A 4 -38.89 -7.47 -41.18
N ASN A 5 -38.18 -8.58 -41.39
CA ASN A 5 -37.58 -9.41 -40.32
C ASN A 5 -36.53 -8.53 -39.61
N ASN A 6 -36.64 -8.34 -38.29
CA ASN A 6 -36.13 -9.22 -37.25
C ASN A 6 -34.60 -9.21 -37.17
N GLU A 7 -34.07 -8.41 -36.24
CA GLU A 7 -32.91 -8.80 -35.43
C GLU A 7 -33.08 -8.17 -34.05
N GLN A 8 -33.91 -8.85 -33.26
CA GLN A 8 -33.96 -8.73 -31.83
C GLN A 8 -32.66 -9.32 -31.26
N THR A 9 -31.61 -8.50 -31.17
CA THR A 9 -30.40 -8.86 -30.42
C THR A 9 -30.76 -8.85 -28.94
N LEU A 10 -31.09 -10.04 -28.43
CA LEU A 10 -31.11 -10.39 -27.02
C LEU A 10 -29.83 -9.89 -26.36
N PRO A 11 -29.87 -9.03 -25.33
CA PRO A 11 -28.71 -8.86 -24.48
C PRO A 11 -28.57 -10.15 -23.67
N ALA A 12 -27.48 -10.87 -23.90
CA ALA A 12 -27.02 -11.92 -23.02
C ALA A 12 -27.03 -11.36 -21.58
N GLN A 13 -27.79 -12.01 -20.69
CA GLN A 13 -27.82 -11.69 -19.27
C GLN A 13 -26.45 -12.03 -18.67
N GLY A 14 -25.52 -11.08 -18.73
CA GLY A 14 -24.24 -11.12 -18.04
C GLY A 14 -24.02 -9.76 -17.38
N ASN A 15 -24.30 -9.67 -16.08
CA ASN A 15 -23.92 -8.60 -15.14
C ASN A 15 -23.58 -7.24 -15.78
N ALA A 16 -24.58 -6.55 -16.34
CA ALA A 16 -24.37 -5.19 -16.85
C ALA A 16 -24.01 -4.29 -15.66
N ILE A 17 -22.80 -3.73 -15.67
CA ILE A 17 -22.34 -2.78 -14.67
C ILE A 17 -23.08 -1.46 -14.93
N ASP A 18 -23.90 -1.04 -13.97
CA ASP A 18 -24.72 0.17 -14.08
C ASP A 18 -23.96 1.43 -13.60
N LYS A 19 -24.53 2.61 -13.85
CA LYS A 19 -23.89 3.87 -13.43
C LYS A 19 -23.75 3.98 -11.91
N GLN A 20 -24.70 3.41 -11.15
CA GLN A 20 -24.66 3.45 -9.68
C GLN A 20 -23.46 2.67 -9.14
N PHE A 21 -23.10 1.57 -9.78
CA PHE A 21 -21.87 0.84 -9.46
C PHE A 21 -20.63 1.75 -9.49
N TYR A 22 -20.46 2.53 -10.56
CA TYR A 22 -19.28 3.41 -10.67
C TYR A 22 -19.31 4.56 -9.66
N TYR A 23 -20.48 5.10 -9.32
CA TYR A 23 -20.59 6.11 -8.25
C TYR A 23 -20.21 5.53 -6.88
N ASN A 24 -20.63 4.30 -6.58
CA ASN A 24 -20.26 3.62 -5.34
C ASN A 24 -18.76 3.34 -5.28
N LEU A 25 -18.17 2.88 -6.39
CA LEU A 25 -16.73 2.67 -6.50
C LEU A 25 -15.94 3.97 -6.26
N LEU A 26 -16.37 5.06 -6.91
CA LEU A 26 -15.76 6.38 -6.74
C LEU A 26 -15.90 6.89 -5.30
N SER A 27 -17.03 6.61 -4.64
CA SER A 27 -17.23 6.97 -3.23
C SER A 27 -16.25 6.23 -2.32
N LEU A 28 -16.02 4.94 -2.57
CA LEU A 28 -15.04 4.13 -1.84
C LEU A 28 -13.61 4.62 -2.10
N GLU A 29 -13.27 4.94 -3.34
CA GLU A 29 -11.95 5.52 -3.69
C GLU A 29 -11.68 6.80 -2.89
N LYS A 30 -12.65 7.72 -2.85
CA LYS A 30 -12.52 8.96 -2.07
C LYS A 30 -12.37 8.69 -0.58
N ALA A 31 -13.08 7.69 -0.06
CA ALA A 31 -12.98 7.30 1.34
C ALA A 31 -11.58 6.77 1.67
N ILE A 32 -11.04 5.88 0.83
CA ILE A 32 -9.71 5.28 1.00
C ILE A 32 -8.60 6.35 0.98
N ILE A 33 -8.67 7.30 0.05
CA ILE A 33 -7.69 8.40 -0.07
C ILE A 33 -7.69 9.27 1.20
N LYS A 34 -8.87 9.55 1.75
CA LYS A 34 -9.03 10.39 2.94
C LYS A 34 -8.58 9.65 4.21
N GLU A 35 -9.13 8.47 4.43
CA GLU A 35 -8.88 7.65 5.60
C GLU A 35 -9.03 6.17 5.21
N PRO A 36 -7.92 5.46 4.99
CA PRO A 36 -7.98 4.08 4.53
C PRO A 36 -8.53 3.19 5.64
N GLN A 37 -9.67 2.56 5.37
CA GLN A 37 -10.27 1.53 6.20
C GLN A 37 -10.20 0.19 5.48
N LEU A 38 -9.88 -0.88 6.22
CA LEU A 38 -9.69 -2.20 5.65
C LEU A 38 -10.93 -2.68 4.86
N ASP A 39 -12.12 -2.48 5.43
CA ASP A 39 -13.38 -2.90 4.81
C ASP A 39 -13.65 -2.13 3.50
N ALA A 40 -13.40 -0.82 3.49
CA ALA A 40 -13.57 0.01 2.30
C ALA A 40 -12.59 -0.41 1.19
N VAL A 41 -11.34 -0.71 1.54
CA VAL A 41 -10.34 -1.25 0.60
C VAL A 41 -10.79 -2.59 0.04
N GLN A 42 -11.21 -3.54 0.90
CA GLN A 42 -11.66 -4.86 0.46
C GLN A 42 -12.88 -4.76 -0.46
N GLN A 43 -13.82 -3.85 -0.16
CA GLN A 43 -14.99 -3.62 -0.97
C GLN A 43 -14.64 -3.00 -2.33
N ALA A 44 -13.73 -2.01 -2.36
CA ALA A 44 -13.23 -1.43 -3.60
C ALA A 44 -12.51 -2.47 -4.48
N LEU A 45 -11.66 -3.31 -3.87
CA LEU A 45 -10.99 -4.42 -4.58
C LEU A 45 -11.98 -5.42 -5.18
N ALA A 46 -13.03 -5.78 -4.43
CA ALA A 46 -14.08 -6.66 -4.94
C ALA A 46 -14.82 -6.03 -6.14
N MET A 47 -15.05 -4.72 -6.11
CA MET A 47 -15.66 -3.99 -7.23
C MET A 47 -14.72 -3.88 -8.43
N TYR A 48 -13.44 -3.61 -8.24
CA TYR A 48 -12.48 -3.62 -9.34
C TYR A 48 -12.36 -4.99 -10.01
N ARG A 49 -12.38 -6.08 -9.23
CA ARG A 49 -12.41 -7.45 -9.80
C ARG A 49 -13.62 -7.67 -10.70
N LYS A 50 -14.80 -7.21 -10.29
CA LYS A 50 -16.01 -7.26 -11.13
C LYS A 50 -15.84 -6.45 -12.43
N CYS A 51 -15.19 -5.28 -12.38
CA CYS A 51 -14.84 -4.55 -13.61
C CYS A 51 -13.92 -5.37 -14.50
N VAL A 52 -12.85 -5.95 -13.96
CA VAL A 52 -11.92 -6.78 -14.73
C VAL A 52 -12.65 -7.95 -15.38
N GLU A 53 -13.47 -8.68 -14.63
CA GLU A 53 -14.28 -9.80 -15.16
C GLU A 53 -15.22 -9.34 -16.28
N TYR A 54 -15.93 -8.23 -16.09
CA TYR A 54 -16.84 -7.68 -17.10
C TYR A 54 -16.09 -7.29 -18.38
N PHE A 55 -15.00 -6.55 -18.26
CA PHE A 55 -14.22 -6.08 -19.41
C PHE A 55 -13.39 -7.20 -20.06
N ASP A 56 -13.01 -8.23 -19.31
CA ASP A 56 -12.39 -9.44 -19.87
C ASP A 56 -13.38 -10.23 -20.74
N ASN A 57 -14.64 -10.36 -20.30
CA ASN A 57 -15.70 -11.03 -21.05
C ASN A 57 -15.99 -10.34 -22.39
N ILE A 58 -15.96 -9.00 -22.44
CA ILE A 58 -16.15 -8.24 -23.68
C ILE A 58 -14.83 -7.96 -24.42
N GLN A 59 -13.72 -8.52 -23.95
CA GLN A 59 -12.36 -8.37 -24.51
C GLN A 59 -11.90 -6.90 -24.65
N ASP A 60 -12.34 -6.03 -23.75
CA ASP A 60 -11.97 -4.62 -23.74
C ASP A 60 -10.63 -4.41 -22.99
N PRO A 61 -9.63 -3.74 -23.59
CA PRO A 61 -8.36 -3.45 -22.95
C PRO A 61 -8.49 -2.54 -21.71
N ILE A 62 -9.61 -1.85 -21.49
CA ILE A 62 -9.84 -1.06 -20.28
C ILE A 62 -9.74 -1.90 -19.00
N LYS A 63 -9.84 -3.24 -19.07
CA LYS A 63 -9.54 -4.13 -17.94
C LYS A 63 -8.17 -3.88 -17.31
N TYR A 64 -7.18 -3.47 -18.10
CA TYR A 64 -5.83 -3.16 -17.60
C TYR A 64 -5.81 -1.92 -16.70
N TYR A 65 -6.68 -0.94 -16.94
CA TYR A 65 -6.86 0.19 -16.03
C TYR A 65 -7.34 -0.27 -14.65
N PHE A 66 -8.29 -1.21 -14.60
CA PHE A 66 -8.79 -1.73 -13.32
C PHE A 66 -7.79 -2.65 -12.61
N LEU A 67 -6.95 -3.38 -13.36
CA LEU A 67 -5.81 -4.11 -12.80
C LEU A 67 -4.78 -3.16 -12.17
N ASP A 68 -4.46 -2.07 -12.86
CA ASP A 68 -3.58 -1.03 -12.32
C ASP A 68 -4.16 -0.39 -11.06
N LYS A 69 -5.48 -0.15 -11.02
CA LYS A 69 -6.16 0.33 -9.81
C LYS A 69 -6.10 -0.63 -8.63
N ILE A 70 -6.22 -1.93 -8.87
CA ILE A 70 -6.02 -2.96 -7.84
C ILE A 70 -4.59 -2.90 -7.30
N GLN A 71 -3.60 -2.81 -8.20
CA GLN A 71 -2.20 -2.74 -7.81
C GLN A 71 -1.90 -1.47 -7.01
N GLN A 72 -2.39 -0.31 -7.47
CA GLN A 72 -2.25 0.97 -6.79
C GLN A 72 -2.81 0.89 -5.36
N ALA A 73 -4.05 0.42 -5.20
CA ALA A 73 -4.70 0.30 -3.90
C ALA A 73 -3.94 -0.61 -2.91
N LEU A 74 -3.35 -1.71 -3.39
CA LEU A 74 -2.57 -2.64 -2.57
C LEU A 74 -1.15 -2.13 -2.24
N SER A 75 -0.57 -1.32 -3.12
CA SER A 75 0.79 -0.78 -2.96
C SER A 75 0.89 0.40 -2.01
N GLU A 76 -0.24 1.07 -1.71
CA GLU A 76 -0.26 2.17 -0.76
C GLU A 76 0.11 1.69 0.64
N THR A 77 1.17 2.26 1.23
CA THR A 77 1.76 1.83 2.50
C THR A 77 0.75 1.74 3.64
N LYS A 78 -0.21 2.68 3.70
CA LYS A 78 -1.29 2.69 4.71
C LYS A 78 -2.20 1.47 4.57
N THR A 79 -2.58 1.14 3.34
CA THR A 79 -3.40 -0.02 3.02
C THR A 79 -2.68 -1.33 3.30
N LEU A 80 -1.40 -1.41 2.92
CA LEU A 80 -0.56 -2.58 3.17
C LEU A 80 -0.39 -2.85 4.67
N MET A 81 -0.15 -1.81 5.47
CA MET A 81 -0.02 -1.91 6.92
C MET A 81 -1.32 -2.40 7.58
N LEU A 82 -2.49 -1.94 7.12
CA LEU A 82 -3.81 -2.43 7.57
C LEU A 82 -4.03 -3.91 7.25
N ILE A 83 -3.64 -4.36 6.06
CA ILE A 83 -3.78 -5.77 5.65
C ILE A 83 -2.83 -6.67 6.47
N ILE A 84 -1.62 -6.21 6.76
CA ILE A 84 -0.66 -6.98 7.56
C ILE A 84 -1.14 -7.10 9.01
N ASN A 85 -1.54 -5.98 9.62
CA ASN A 85 -1.97 -5.96 11.03
C ASN A 85 -3.25 -6.78 11.27
N SER A 86 -4.20 -6.75 10.32
CA SER A 86 -5.42 -7.58 10.40
C SER A 86 -5.15 -9.08 10.28
N LYS A 87 -4.11 -9.49 9.54
CA LYS A 87 -3.71 -10.90 9.44
C LYS A 87 -3.00 -11.41 10.69
N SER A 88 -2.22 -10.57 11.39
CA SER A 88 -1.56 -10.96 12.64
C SER A 88 -2.55 -11.24 13.78
N GLU A 89 -3.69 -10.54 13.83
CA GLU A 89 -4.73 -10.81 14.84
C GLU A 89 -5.45 -12.14 14.58
N LEU A 90 -5.66 -12.50 13.31
CA LEU A 90 -6.37 -13.73 12.93
C LEU A 90 -5.59 -15.02 13.26
N GLU A 91 -4.25 -14.97 13.21
CA GLU A 91 -3.39 -16.12 13.54
C GLU A 91 -3.19 -16.31 15.05
N SER A 92 -3.53 -15.30 15.86
CA SER A 92 -3.48 -15.38 17.34
C SER A 92 -4.63 -16.20 17.95
N SER A 93 -5.66 -16.54 17.16
CA SER A 93 -6.89 -17.17 17.63
C SER A 93 -7.07 -18.64 17.22
N LYS A 94 -6.05 -19.26 16.60
CA LYS A 94 -6.07 -20.69 16.21
C LYS A 94 -5.23 -21.57 17.16
N THR A 95 -5.52 -21.58 18.45
CA THR A 95 -5.15 -22.68 19.35
C THR A 95 -6.37 -23.58 19.53
N ILE A 96 -6.66 -24.37 18.49
CA ILE A 96 -7.62 -25.46 18.57
C ILE A 96 -6.98 -26.58 19.40
N SER A 97 -7.56 -26.87 20.55
CA SER A 97 -7.19 -27.97 21.43
C SER A 97 -7.36 -29.33 20.73
N PRO A 98 -6.48 -30.32 20.99
CA PRO A 98 -6.60 -31.63 20.39
C PRO A 98 -7.75 -32.40 21.06
N VAL A 99 -8.84 -32.57 20.32
CA VAL A 99 -9.92 -33.50 20.70
C VAL A 99 -9.36 -34.93 20.68
N LYS A 100 -9.24 -35.53 21.87
CA LYS A 100 -9.03 -36.97 22.04
C LYS A 100 -10.21 -37.72 21.42
N ARG A 101 -9.97 -38.51 20.38
CA ARG A 101 -10.89 -39.57 19.93
C ARG A 101 -10.30 -40.94 20.26
N SER A 102 -11.06 -41.66 21.05
CA SER A 102 -10.93 -43.07 21.40
C SER A 102 -11.31 -43.99 20.22
N SER A 103 -10.43 -44.96 19.99
CA SER A 103 -10.58 -46.38 19.60
C SER A 103 -11.76 -46.93 18.77
N MET A 104 -11.37 -47.89 17.91
CA MET A 104 -12.08 -49.04 17.30
C MET A 104 -12.79 -48.84 15.95
N SER A 105 -12.21 -49.42 14.88
CA SER A 105 -12.71 -50.65 14.22
C SER A 105 -11.99 -50.90 12.88
N ASP A 106 -11.61 -52.16 12.65
CA ASP A 106 -11.03 -52.73 11.43
C ASP A 106 -11.87 -52.50 10.16
N LEU A 107 -11.23 -52.08 9.06
CA LEU A 107 -11.68 -52.30 7.68
C LEU A 107 -10.50 -52.20 6.68
N PRO A 108 -10.60 -52.87 5.52
CA PRO A 108 -9.45 -53.32 4.74
C PRO A 108 -8.88 -52.25 3.80
N SER A 109 -7.58 -52.39 3.54
CA SER A 109 -6.74 -51.55 2.66
C SER A 109 -7.39 -51.24 1.30
N PRO A 110 -7.44 -49.96 0.88
CA PRO A 110 -7.75 -49.60 -0.49
C PRO A 110 -6.49 -49.69 -1.36
N GLN A 111 -6.61 -50.32 -2.52
CA GLN A 111 -5.62 -50.35 -3.58
C GLN A 111 -5.23 -48.92 -3.99
N LEU A 112 -3.92 -48.65 -3.97
CA LEU A 112 -3.31 -47.40 -4.42
C LEU A 112 -3.35 -47.33 -5.95
N SER A 113 -4.36 -46.63 -6.49
CA SER A 113 -4.43 -46.24 -7.89
C SER A 113 -3.51 -45.06 -8.20
N ASP A 114 -2.88 -45.07 -9.39
CA ASP A 114 -1.91 -44.09 -9.93
C ASP A 114 -2.34 -42.60 -9.90
N GLN A 115 -3.60 -42.31 -9.58
CA GLN A 115 -4.12 -40.96 -9.36
C GLN A 115 -3.40 -40.20 -8.22
N GLN A 116 -2.89 -40.90 -7.19
CA GLN A 116 -2.24 -40.26 -6.04
C GLN A 116 -0.85 -39.67 -6.34
N VAL A 117 -0.21 -40.04 -7.44
CA VAL A 117 1.12 -39.52 -7.83
C VAL A 117 1.00 -38.13 -8.49
N MET A 118 -0.09 -37.88 -9.23
CA MET A 118 -0.37 -36.59 -9.86
C MET A 118 -0.65 -35.49 -8.82
N ASP A 119 -1.42 -35.80 -7.77
CA ASP A 119 -1.74 -34.85 -6.71
C ASP A 119 -0.51 -34.42 -5.89
N LYS A 120 0.45 -35.33 -5.65
CA LYS A 120 1.71 -34.99 -4.96
C LYS A 120 2.58 -34.03 -5.77
N LYS A 121 2.60 -34.18 -7.10
CA LYS A 121 3.40 -33.33 -8.00
C LYS A 121 2.77 -31.95 -8.20
N LEU A 122 1.43 -31.85 -8.19
CA LEU A 122 0.71 -30.59 -8.21
C LEU A 122 0.91 -29.82 -6.89
N ARG A 123 0.81 -30.54 -5.76
CA ARG A 123 1.00 -29.97 -4.42
C ARG A 123 2.44 -29.50 -4.19
N SER A 124 3.45 -30.22 -4.69
CA SER A 124 4.85 -29.77 -4.57
C SER A 124 5.11 -28.49 -5.36
N LYS A 125 4.57 -28.36 -6.58
CA LYS A 125 4.66 -27.12 -7.37
C LYS A 125 3.97 -25.94 -6.68
N GLN A 126 2.81 -26.18 -6.06
CA GLN A 126 2.09 -25.14 -5.32
C GLN A 126 2.88 -24.66 -4.09
N VAL A 127 3.50 -25.58 -3.34
CA VAL A 127 4.36 -25.24 -2.20
C VAL A 127 5.60 -24.47 -2.66
N THR A 128 6.25 -24.89 -3.75
CA THR A 128 7.40 -24.15 -4.31
C THR A 128 7.01 -22.74 -4.76
N LEU A 129 5.82 -22.56 -5.35
CA LEU A 129 5.33 -21.24 -5.74
C LEU A 129 5.05 -20.34 -4.52
N GLN A 130 4.48 -20.91 -3.45
CA GLN A 130 4.26 -20.20 -2.20
C GLN A 130 5.56 -19.76 -1.54
N ILE A 131 6.59 -20.62 -1.52
CA ILE A 131 7.91 -20.26 -0.98
C ILE A 131 8.50 -19.09 -1.78
N LYS A 132 8.46 -19.16 -3.12
CA LYS A 132 8.97 -18.07 -3.98
C LYS A 132 8.22 -16.75 -3.79
N LEU A 133 6.90 -16.82 -3.58
CA LEU A 133 6.09 -15.63 -3.28
C LEU A 133 6.48 -15.03 -1.92
N HIS A 134 6.76 -15.86 -0.92
CA HIS A 134 7.21 -15.40 0.39
C HIS A 134 8.60 -14.77 0.32
N GLU A 135 9.55 -15.43 -0.35
CA GLU A 135 10.91 -14.90 -0.57
C GLU A 135 10.88 -13.56 -1.32
N ALA A 136 10.07 -13.43 -2.37
CA ALA A 136 9.92 -12.17 -3.10
C ALA A 136 9.28 -11.07 -2.24
N SER A 137 8.32 -11.42 -1.38
CA SER A 137 7.70 -10.49 -0.42
C SER A 137 8.71 -10.01 0.62
N ASP A 138 9.54 -10.92 1.14
CA ASP A 138 10.55 -10.60 2.16
C ASP A 138 11.65 -9.70 1.57
N GLN A 139 12.09 -9.96 0.34
CA GLN A 139 13.02 -9.09 -0.40
C GLN A 139 12.44 -7.69 -0.65
N GLN A 140 11.16 -7.59 -1.01
CA GLN A 140 10.50 -6.28 -1.18
C GLN A 140 10.40 -5.51 0.12
N SER A 141 10.11 -6.19 1.24
CA SER A 141 10.08 -5.59 2.58
C SER A 141 11.44 -5.02 2.97
N GLU A 142 12.52 -5.76 2.69
CA GLU A 142 13.89 -5.31 2.96
C GLU A 142 14.24 -4.06 2.15
N ILE A 143 13.95 -4.03 0.85
CA ILE A 143 14.19 -2.86 -0.02
C ILE A 143 13.42 -1.63 0.47
N LEU A 144 12.15 -1.80 0.86
CA LEU A 144 11.35 -0.71 1.42
C LEU A 144 11.94 -0.18 2.73
N ASN A 145 12.37 -1.06 3.63
CA ASN A 145 13.02 -0.66 4.87
C ASN A 145 14.31 0.11 4.62
N THR A 146 15.12 -0.30 3.64
CA THR A 146 16.31 0.45 3.22
C THR A 146 15.93 1.85 2.72
N MET A 147 14.95 1.97 1.81
CA MET A 147 14.54 3.29 1.29
C MET A 147 13.99 4.22 2.38
N VAL A 148 13.23 3.69 3.34
CA VAL A 148 12.73 4.48 4.49
C VAL A 148 13.88 4.92 5.38
N THR A 149 14.86 4.06 5.62
CA THR A 149 16.05 4.38 6.42
C THR A 149 16.90 5.45 5.73
N ASP A 150 17.12 5.34 4.43
CA ASP A 150 17.85 6.33 3.64
C ASP A 150 17.14 7.68 3.63
N PHE A 151 15.81 7.67 3.48
CA PHE A 151 15.02 8.90 3.50
C PHE A 151 15.05 9.59 4.86
N THR A 152 14.87 8.83 5.95
CA THR A 152 14.88 9.36 7.32
C THR A 152 16.27 9.90 7.69
N THR A 153 17.34 9.19 7.35
CA THR A 153 18.72 9.64 7.59
C THR A 153 19.06 10.90 6.79
N ASN A 154 18.73 10.96 5.50
CA ASN A 154 18.94 12.16 4.68
C ASN A 154 18.14 13.36 5.21
N THR A 155 16.87 13.15 5.55
CA THR A 155 16.01 14.22 6.09
C THR A 155 16.58 14.77 7.39
N THR A 156 16.99 13.88 8.31
CA THR A 156 17.57 14.28 9.61
C THR A 156 18.90 15.01 9.43
N SER A 157 19.76 14.52 8.53
CA SER A 157 21.04 15.17 8.20
C SER A 157 20.82 16.57 7.60
N THR A 158 19.84 16.70 6.72
CA THR A 158 19.52 17.99 6.08
C THR A 158 18.95 18.97 7.10
N ASP A 159 18.04 18.55 7.97
CA ASP A 159 17.50 19.39 9.05
C ASP A 159 18.61 19.85 10.02
N GLN A 160 19.52 18.95 10.38
CA GLN A 160 20.67 19.28 11.21
C GLN A 160 21.57 20.34 10.57
N LYS A 161 21.82 20.23 9.25
CA LYS A 161 22.61 21.22 8.52
C LYS A 161 21.93 22.59 8.48
N VAL A 162 20.62 22.62 8.23
CA VAL A 162 19.84 23.87 8.25
C VAL A 162 19.88 24.52 9.64
N ARG A 163 19.73 23.74 10.71
CA ARG A 163 19.85 24.25 12.08
C ARG A 163 21.23 24.83 12.37
N GLN A 164 22.29 24.17 11.89
CA GLN A 164 23.66 24.65 12.06
C GLN A 164 23.88 25.99 11.33
N ASP A 165 23.39 26.11 10.09
CA ASP A 165 23.48 27.35 9.32
C ASP A 165 22.69 28.49 9.96
N LEU A 166 21.50 28.20 10.51
CA LEU A 166 20.70 29.20 11.24
C LEU A 166 21.42 29.69 12.51
N ASN A 167 22.03 28.78 13.27
CA ASN A 167 22.79 29.16 14.45
C ASN A 167 24.02 30.01 14.09
N GLN A 168 24.76 29.65 13.04
CA GLN A 168 25.87 30.48 12.55
C GLN A 168 25.41 31.87 12.12
N GLN A 169 24.26 31.98 11.45
CA GLN A 169 23.70 33.28 11.07
C GLN A 169 23.33 34.12 12.29
N ALA A 170 22.75 33.49 13.33
CA ALA A 170 22.44 34.17 14.58
C ALA A 170 23.70 34.72 15.26
N ASP A 171 24.78 33.93 15.33
CA ASP A 171 26.07 34.34 15.91
C ASP A 171 26.68 35.52 15.13
N ILE A 172 26.65 35.47 13.79
CA ILE A 172 27.14 36.54 12.93
C ILE A 172 26.36 37.85 13.19
N ILE A 173 25.04 37.76 13.32
CA ILE A 173 24.19 38.92 13.61
C ILE A 173 24.52 39.48 14.99
N GLN A 174 24.63 38.63 16.00
CA GLN A 174 24.96 39.04 17.37
C GLN A 174 26.33 39.72 17.45
N ALA A 175 27.34 39.15 16.78
CA ALA A 175 28.68 39.74 16.69
C ALA A 175 28.65 41.13 16.03
N ARG A 176 27.86 41.29 14.95
CA ARG A 176 27.68 42.60 14.29
C ARG A 176 27.00 43.62 15.20
N LEU A 177 25.99 43.20 15.97
CA LEU A 177 25.30 44.07 16.94
C LEU A 177 26.24 44.52 18.06
N LEU A 178 27.02 43.61 18.64
CA LEU A 178 28.02 43.94 19.67
C LEU A 178 29.08 44.92 19.15
N LYS A 179 29.60 44.69 17.93
CA LYS A 179 30.56 45.60 17.29
C LYS A 179 29.99 47.01 17.11
N ARG A 180 28.71 47.13 16.74
CA ARG A 180 28.02 48.42 16.63
C ARG A 180 27.92 49.11 17.99
N GLN A 181 27.53 48.39 19.06
CA GLN A 181 27.45 48.95 20.41
C GLN A 181 28.80 49.45 20.94
N GLN A 182 29.90 48.75 20.65
CA GLN A 182 31.23 49.21 21.04
C GLN A 182 31.65 50.46 20.25
N SER A 183 31.33 50.51 18.95
CA SER A 183 31.67 51.64 18.09
C SER A 183 30.91 52.93 18.44
N THR A 184 29.65 52.83 18.89
CA THR A 184 28.87 53.99 19.35
C THR A 184 29.38 54.55 20.69
N LYS A 185 29.89 53.70 21.60
CA LYS A 185 30.54 54.15 22.84
C LYS A 185 31.82 54.96 22.58
N ILE A 186 32.59 54.61 21.55
CA ILE A 186 33.84 55.32 21.21
C ILE A 186 33.57 56.67 20.52
N LYS A 187 32.53 56.77 19.67
CA LYS A 187 32.17 58.04 19.00
C LYS A 187 31.48 59.05 19.91
N GLY A 188 30.85 58.60 21.01
CA GLY A 188 30.25 59.50 22.01
C GLY A 188 31.26 60.25 22.89
N CYS A 189 32.55 59.92 22.84
CA CYS A 189 33.59 60.53 23.67
C CYS A 189 34.49 61.53 22.92
N SER A 190 34.29 61.74 21.61
CA SER A 190 35.21 62.54 20.76
C SER A 190 34.67 63.91 20.31
N SER A 191 33.55 64.41 20.83
CA SER A 191 32.98 65.71 20.41
C SER A 191 32.94 66.79 21.51
N MET A 192 33.96 66.85 22.37
CA MET A 192 34.10 67.90 23.39
C MET A 192 35.52 68.47 23.40
N GLN A 193 36.05 68.87 22.24
CA GLN A 193 37.27 69.69 22.16
C GLN A 193 37.37 70.30 20.75
N THR A 194 36.73 71.46 20.56
CA THR A 194 37.15 72.59 19.71
C THR A 194 35.98 73.55 19.64
N LEU A 195 35.89 74.46 20.61
CA LEU A 195 35.23 75.75 20.45
C LEU A 195 36.11 76.75 21.19
N PHE A 196 36.67 77.66 20.40
CA PHE A 196 37.43 78.85 20.78
C PHE A 196 36.61 79.78 21.68
#